data_AF-W5TS46-F1
#
_entry.id   AF-W5TS46-F1
#
_cell.length_a   1.000
_cell.length_b   1.000
_cell.length_c   1.000
_cell.angle_alpha   90.00
_cell.angle_beta   90.00
_cell.angle_gamma   90.00
#
_symmetry.space_group_name_H-M   'P 1'
#
loop_
_entity.id
_entity.type
_entity.pdbx_description
1 polymer ?
#
loop_
_entity_poly.entity_id
_entity_poly.type
_entity_poly.pdbx_seq_one_letter_code
_entity_poly.pdbx_strand_id
1 'polypeptide(L)'
;MAFRIPEPKGHLKKNRFEFELGGEVLSLPKMEYIPASGDEFLTSVAGQSLPFVGYLLGFIDAIDAETGAKVRAAHLDRDQLDALHTAWKGSSKVDEGESSGSSK
;
A
#
# COMPACT_ATOMS: atom_id res chain seq x y z
N MET A 1 -2.87 0.91 -36.49
CA MET A 1 -3.09 -0.18 -35.51
C MET A 1 -3.31 0.45 -34.15
N ALA A 2 -4.34 0.05 -33.40
CA ALA A 2 -4.59 0.57 -32.06
C ALA A 2 -3.82 -0.25 -31.03
N PHE A 3 -3.12 0.44 -30.12
CA PHE A 3 -2.50 -0.20 -28.97
C PHE A 3 -3.57 -0.54 -27.93
N ARG A 4 -3.57 -1.78 -27.42
CA ARG A 4 -4.48 -2.21 -26.35
C ARG A 4 -3.76 -2.08 -25.01
N ILE A 5 -4.35 -1.30 -24.10
CA ILE A 5 -3.85 -1.18 -22.74
C ILE A 5 -3.98 -2.55 -22.05
N PRO A 6 -2.90 -3.08 -21.44
CA PRO A 6 -2.96 -4.34 -20.71
C PRO A 6 -3.84 -4.21 -19.46
N GLU A 7 -4.47 -5.32 -19.06
CA GLU A 7 -5.27 -5.35 -17.84
C GLU A 7 -4.39 -5.17 -16.59
N PRO A 8 -4.90 -4.47 -15.55
CA PRO A 8 -4.16 -4.28 -14.30
C PRO A 8 -3.96 -5.62 -13.61
N LYS A 9 -2.77 -5.86 -13.04
CA LYS A 9 -2.45 -7.14 -12.40
C LYS A 9 -2.75 -7.19 -10.90
N GLY A 10 -3.17 -6.08 -10.29
CA GLY A 10 -3.41 -5.98 -8.84
C GLY A 10 -4.59 -6.81 -8.32
N HIS A 11 -5.53 -7.20 -9.18
CA HIS A 11 -6.66 -8.07 -8.82
C HIS A 11 -6.28 -9.56 -8.72
N LEU A 12 -5.10 -9.96 -9.23
CA LEU A 12 -4.67 -11.36 -9.18
C LEU A 12 -4.33 -11.75 -7.74
N LYS A 13 -4.85 -12.88 -7.25
CA LYS A 13 -4.63 -13.34 -5.86
C LYS A 13 -3.15 -13.34 -5.43
N LYS A 14 -2.25 -13.79 -6.30
CA LYS A 14 -0.79 -13.80 -6.05
C LYS A 14 -0.15 -12.40 -5.87
N ASN A 15 -0.85 -11.37 -6.30
CA ASN A 15 -0.45 -9.97 -6.26
C ASN A 15 -1.16 -9.19 -5.15
N ARG A 16 -1.89 -9.89 -4.28
CA ARG A 16 -2.52 -9.34 -3.09
C ARG A 16 -1.68 -9.68 -1.85
N PHE A 17 -1.78 -8.81 -0.86
CA PHE A 17 -1.35 -8.99 0.51
C PHE A 17 -2.61 -9.21 1.35
N GLU A 18 -2.74 -10.36 1.99
CA GLU A 18 -3.88 -10.72 2.84
C GLU A 18 -3.47 -10.53 4.31
N PHE A 19 -4.36 -9.97 5.12
CA PHE A 19 -4.16 -9.78 6.56
C PHE A 19 -5.47 -9.92 7.32
N GLU A 20 -5.41 -10.34 8.58
CA GLU A 20 -6.57 -10.48 9.44
C GLU A 20 -6.78 -9.23 10.28
N LEU A 21 -8.02 -8.76 10.37
CA LEU A 21 -8.44 -7.63 11.20
C LEU A 21 -9.77 -7.98 11.88
N GLY A 22 -9.75 -8.14 13.20
CA GLY A 22 -10.98 -8.42 13.97
C GLY A 22 -11.70 -9.71 13.55
N GLY A 23 -10.97 -10.73 13.08
CA GLY A 23 -11.53 -11.99 12.58
C GLY A 23 -12.03 -11.95 11.13
N GLU A 24 -11.91 -10.82 10.43
CA GLU A 24 -12.14 -10.72 8.99
C GLU A 24 -10.80 -10.74 8.24
N VAL A 25 -10.73 -11.50 7.15
CA VAL A 25 -9.57 -11.46 6.24
C VAL A 25 -9.78 -10.36 5.22
N LEU A 26 -8.94 -9.33 5.30
CA LEU A 26 -8.87 -8.22 4.35
C LEU A 26 -7.70 -8.43 3.39
N SER A 27 -7.72 -7.69 2.27
CA SER A 27 -6.61 -7.74 1.34
C SER A 27 -6.36 -6.40 0.67
N LEU A 28 -5.09 -6.15 0.35
CA LEU A 28 -4.63 -5.01 -0.44
C LEU A 28 -3.81 -5.51 -1.63
N PRO A 29 -3.71 -4.76 -2.74
CA PRO A 29 -2.69 -5.06 -3.73
C PRO A 29 -1.31 -4.91 -3.09
N LYS A 30 -0.34 -5.75 -3.47
CA LYS A 30 1.06 -5.51 -3.11
C LYS A 30 1.50 -4.16 -3.67
N MET A 31 2.49 -3.54 -3.03
CA MET A 31 2.95 -2.19 -3.37
C MET A 31 3.38 -2.06 -4.85
N GLU A 32 3.89 -3.13 -5.47
CA GLU A 32 4.27 -3.16 -6.90
C GLU A 32 3.07 -3.17 -7.87
N TYR A 33 1.85 -3.38 -7.37
CA TYR A 33 0.61 -3.45 -8.14
C TYR A 33 -0.45 -2.45 -7.66
N ILE A 34 -0.04 -1.38 -6.96
CA ILE A 34 -0.96 -0.33 -6.55
C ILE A 34 -1.59 0.33 -7.79
N PRO A 35 -2.87 0.72 -7.72
CA PRO A 35 -3.51 1.50 -8.75
C PRO A 35 -2.90 2.91 -8.85
N ALA A 36 -3.15 3.58 -9.97
CA ALA A 36 -2.72 4.97 -10.18
C ALA A 36 -3.21 5.91 -9.07
N SER A 37 -4.38 5.64 -8.46
CA SER A 37 -4.89 6.43 -7.34
C SER A 37 -3.98 6.40 -6.11
N GLY A 38 -3.29 5.28 -5.85
CA GLY A 38 -2.28 5.19 -4.79
C GLY A 38 -1.06 6.05 -5.10
N ASP A 39 -0.59 6.02 -6.35
CA ASP A 39 0.55 6.85 -6.80
C ASP A 39 0.22 8.35 -6.80
N GLU A 40 -0.99 8.71 -7.24
CA GLU A 40 -1.53 10.07 -7.16
C GLU A 40 -1.58 10.56 -5.72
N PHE A 41 -2.01 9.71 -4.77
CA PHE A 41 -1.95 10.05 -3.35
C PHE A 41 -0.52 10.31 -2.89
N LEU A 42 0.43 9.39 -3.17
CA LEU A 42 1.84 9.56 -2.81
C LEU A 42 2.43 10.86 -3.37
N THR A 43 2.08 11.21 -4.61
CA THR A 43 2.46 12.47 -5.25
C THR A 43 1.82 13.68 -4.58
N SER A 44 0.52 13.60 -4.23
CA SER A 44 -0.21 14.70 -3.60
C SER A 44 0.32 15.07 -2.22
N VAL A 45 0.87 14.08 -1.50
CA VAL A 45 1.45 14.26 -0.17
C VAL A 45 2.96 14.41 -0.19
N ALA A 46 3.60 14.34 -1.37
CA ALA A 46 5.02 14.54 -1.52
C ALA A 46 5.41 15.96 -1.06
N GLY A 47 6.38 16.06 -0.15
CA GLY A 47 6.79 17.33 0.45
C GLY A 47 5.87 17.83 1.57
N GLN A 48 4.78 17.14 1.89
CA GLN A 48 3.97 17.41 3.07
C GLN A 48 4.52 16.64 4.27
N SER A 49 4.51 17.27 5.45
CA SER A 49 4.83 16.58 6.71
C SER A 49 3.56 15.95 7.28
N LEU A 50 3.23 14.73 6.81
CA LEU A 50 2.13 13.95 7.37
C LEU A 50 2.62 13.04 8.49
N PRO A 51 1.87 12.91 9.60
CA PRO A 51 2.16 11.87 10.58
C PRO A 51 1.96 10.49 9.94
N PHE A 52 2.80 9.51 10.32
CA PHE A 52 2.79 8.15 9.78
C PHE A 52 1.38 7.54 9.70
N VAL A 53 0.58 7.67 10.76
CA VAL A 53 -0.79 7.15 10.82
C VAL A 53 -1.68 7.77 9.74
N GLY A 54 -1.60 9.10 9.56
CA GLY A 54 -2.36 9.81 8.54
C GLY A 54 -1.92 9.42 7.13
N TYR A 55 -0.60 9.28 6.92
CA TYR A 55 -0.03 8.81 5.66
C TYR A 55 -0.52 7.40 5.30
N LEU A 56 -0.38 6.43 6.22
CA LEU A 56 -0.73 5.04 5.93
C LEU A 56 -2.23 4.86 5.69
N LEU A 57 -3.07 5.45 6.54
CA LEU A 57 -4.52 5.34 6.37
C LEU A 57 -4.98 6.03 5.08
N GLY A 58 -4.45 7.21 4.77
CA GLY A 58 -4.75 7.90 3.51
C GLY A 58 -4.28 7.10 2.28
N PHE A 59 -3.14 6.43 2.38
CA PHE A 59 -2.62 5.59 1.30
C PHE A 59 -3.50 4.36 1.07
N ILE A 60 -3.94 3.70 2.14
CA ILE A 60 -4.88 2.57 2.06
C ILE A 60 -6.21 3.05 1.48
N ASP A 61 -6.77 4.17 1.95
CA ASP A 61 -8.02 4.74 1.43
C ASP A 61 -7.94 5.04 -0.08
N ALA A 62 -6.80 5.58 -0.54
CA ALA A 62 -6.58 5.90 -1.95
C ALA A 62 -6.50 4.65 -2.85
N ILE A 63 -6.06 3.52 -2.30
CA ILE A 63 -5.93 2.26 -3.02
C ILE A 63 -7.23 1.45 -2.98
N ASP A 64 -7.85 1.38 -1.81
CA ASP A 64 -9.03 0.57 -1.51
C ASP A 64 -9.81 1.20 -0.34
N ALA A 65 -10.78 2.06 -0.69
CA ALA A 65 -11.55 2.83 0.29
C ALA A 65 -12.36 1.96 1.25
N GLU A 66 -12.81 0.77 0.83
CA GLU A 66 -13.52 -0.16 1.71
C GLU A 66 -12.58 -0.71 2.79
N THR A 67 -11.39 -1.16 2.38
CA THR A 67 -10.37 -1.66 3.30
C THR A 67 -9.89 -0.55 4.23
N GLY A 68 -9.66 0.65 3.70
CA GLY A 68 -9.26 1.81 4.49
C GLY A 68 -10.28 2.23 5.56
N ALA A 69 -11.58 2.18 5.21
CA ALA A 69 -12.66 2.41 6.17
C ALA A 69 -12.65 1.38 7.31
N LYS A 70 -12.43 0.08 7.01
CA LYS A 70 -12.35 -0.99 8.03
C LYS A 70 -11.14 -0.83 8.93
N VAL A 71 -9.96 -0.55 8.37
CA VAL A 71 -8.72 -0.31 9.13
C VAL A 71 -8.89 0.90 10.06
N ARG A 72 -9.53 1.98 9.58
CA ARG A 72 -9.80 3.16 10.41
C ARG A 72 -10.81 2.88 11.52
N ALA A 73 -11.86 2.11 11.24
CA ALA A 73 -12.88 1.73 12.22
C ALA A 73 -12.33 0.79 13.31
N ALA A 74 -11.25 0.06 13.04
CA ALA A 74 -10.60 -0.80 14.02
C ALA A 74 -9.77 -0.04 15.07
N HIS A 75 -9.58 1.28 14.91
CA HIS A 75 -8.85 2.13 15.86
C HIS A 75 -7.49 1.56 16.28
N LEU A 76 -6.75 1.00 15.31
CA LEU A 76 -5.45 0.40 15.55
C LEU A 76 -4.44 1.40 16.12
N ASP A 77 -3.65 0.95 17.09
CA ASP A 77 -2.54 1.72 17.64
C ASP A 77 -1.39 1.88 16.64
N ARG A 78 -0.48 2.81 16.93
CA ARG A 78 0.63 3.14 16.03
C ARG A 78 1.53 1.94 15.73
N ASP A 79 1.82 1.10 16.72
CA ASP A 79 2.65 -0.10 16.56
C ASP A 79 1.95 -1.16 15.69
N GLN A 80 0.63 -1.30 15.79
CA GLN A 80 -0.14 -2.20 14.94
C GLN A 80 -0.15 -1.72 13.48
N LEU A 81 -0.30 -0.41 13.27
CA LEU A 81 -0.22 0.19 11.93
C LEU A 81 1.19 0.09 11.33
N ASP A 82 2.23 0.23 12.15
CA ASP A 82 3.62 0.02 11.74
C ASP A 82 3.88 -1.44 11.35
N ALA A 83 3.39 -2.39 12.14
CA ALA A 83 3.48 -3.81 11.85
C ALA A 83 2.75 -4.17 10.53
N LEU A 84 1.55 -3.62 10.32
CA LEU A 84 0.79 -3.80 9.08
C LEU A 84 1.57 -3.28 7.87
N HIS A 85 2.10 -2.05 7.96
CA HIS A 85 2.87 -1.44 6.89
C HIS A 85 4.16 -2.23 6.57
N THR A 86 4.88 -2.67 7.61
CA THR A 86 6.09 -3.49 7.48
C THR A 86 5.79 -4.83 6.83
N ALA A 87 4.74 -5.53 7.26
CA ALA A 87 4.32 -6.80 6.66
C ALA A 87 3.89 -6.63 5.19
N TRP A 88 3.14 -5.58 4.88
CA TRP A 88 2.70 -5.29 3.53
C TRP A 88 3.89 -5.01 2.60
N LYS A 89 4.85 -4.21 3.06
CA LYS A 89 6.09 -3.92 2.36
C LYS A 89 6.92 -5.17 2.12
N GLY A 90 7.14 -5.98 3.16
CA GLY A 90 7.90 -7.23 3.05
C GLY A 90 7.26 -8.28 2.14
N SER A 91 5.93 -8.27 1.97
CA SER A 91 5.25 -9.14 1.01
C SER A 91 5.38 -8.68 -0.46
N SER A 92 5.72 -7.40 -0.64
CA SER A 92 5.87 -6.73 -1.93
C SER A 92 7.33 -6.82 -2.37
N LYS A 93 7.59 -6.91 -3.68
CA LYS A 93 8.98 -6.84 -4.20
C LYS A 93 9.56 -5.41 -4.20
N VAL A 94 9.07 -4.57 -3.30
CA VAL A 94 9.60 -3.22 -3.13
C VAL A 94 10.78 -3.34 -2.19
N ASP A 95 11.93 -3.70 -2.76
CA ASP A 95 13.21 -3.58 -2.08
C ASP A 95 13.39 -2.09 -1.73
N GLU A 96 13.39 -1.78 -0.44
CA GLU A 96 13.89 -0.53 0.09
C GLU A 96 15.37 -0.49 -0.29
N GLY A 97 15.69 0.20 -1.37
CA GLY A 97 16.94 0.02 -2.10
C GLY A 97 18.13 -0.39 -1.24
N GLU A 98 18.71 -1.53 -1.58
CA GLU A 98 20.15 -1.52 -1.81
C GLU A 98 20.43 -0.45 -2.88
N SER A 99 20.46 0.81 -2.42
CA SER A 99 21.27 1.84 -3.03
C SER A 99 22.66 1.27 -3.05
N SER A 100 23.02 0.60 -4.14
CA SER A 100 24.41 0.34 -4.46
C SER A 100 25.07 1.70 -4.47
N GLY A 101 25.73 2.02 -3.36
CA GLY A 101 26.55 3.20 -3.22
C GLY A 101 27.53 3.19 -4.39
N SER A 102 27.25 4.01 -5.38
CA SER A 102 28.30 4.44 -6.30
C SER A 102 29.26 5.26 -5.47
N SER A 103 30.45 4.71 -5.21
CA SER A 103 31.72 5.44 -5.34
C SER A 103 32.90 4.52 -5.11
N LYS A 104 33.53 4.17 -6.24
CA LYS A 104 34.97 4.22 -6.52
C LYS A 104 35.92 3.21 -5.89
#